data_AF-A0A849R862-F1
#
_entry.id   AF-A0A849R862-F1
#
_cell.length_a   1.000
_cell.length_b   1.000
_cell.length_c   1.000
_cell.angle_alpha   90.00
_cell.angle_beta   90.00
_cell.angle_gamma   90.00
#
_symmetry.space_group_name_H-M   'P 1'
#
loop_
_entity.id
_entity.type
_entity.pdbx_description
1 polymer ?
#
loop_
_entity_poly.entity_id
_entity_poly.type
_entity_poly.pdbx_seq_one_letter_code
_entity_poly.pdbx_strand_id
1 'polypeptide(L)'
;MVQTKTTRIEPTLCKKFLNQPDYINRLSCILSPDGLDGSLVIQQDALVYYYLATSANSLTYTAKSENRRIFIYLIAGDISINTEKLMKGDGCGLIGYRNIELTTSTDAEFLLFDLKD
;
A
#
# COMPACT_ATOMS: atom_id res chain seq x y z
N MET A 1 10.59 -39.04 -7.16
CA MET A 1 11.53 -37.94 -6.85
C MET A 1 10.72 -36.65 -6.81
N VAL A 2 10.58 -36.04 -5.64
CA VAL A 2 10.00 -34.69 -5.50
C VAL A 2 11.01 -33.89 -4.69
N GLN A 3 11.70 -32.95 -5.35
CA GLN A 3 12.57 -31.99 -4.66
C GLN A 3 11.69 -30.86 -4.13
N THR A 4 11.52 -30.79 -2.82
CA THR A 4 11.01 -29.59 -2.13
C THR A 4 12.13 -28.54 -2.12
N LYS A 5 11.98 -27.48 -2.90
CA LYS A 5 12.82 -26.27 -2.80
C LYS A 5 12.42 -25.50 -1.54
N THR A 6 12.91 -25.94 -0.39
CA THR A 6 12.78 -25.21 0.87
C THR A 6 13.90 -24.18 0.92
N THR A 7 13.67 -22.97 0.39
CA THR A 7 14.64 -21.88 0.55
C THR A 7 14.64 -21.47 2.01
N ARG A 8 15.71 -21.79 2.73
CA ARG A 8 15.94 -21.34 4.12
C ARG A 8 16.18 -19.84 4.07
N ILE A 9 15.17 -19.05 4.37
CA ILE A 9 15.28 -17.59 4.44
C ILE A 9 15.78 -17.25 5.85
N GLU A 10 16.93 -16.60 5.95
CA GLU A 10 17.39 -16.03 7.22
C GLU A 10 16.49 -14.85 7.60
N PRO A 11 15.90 -14.82 8.80
CA PRO A 11 15.06 -13.72 9.23
C PRO A 11 15.89 -12.44 9.37
N THR A 12 15.58 -11.44 8.56
CA THR A 12 16.20 -10.11 8.67
C THR A 12 15.26 -9.15 9.40
N LEU A 13 15.77 -8.46 10.43
CA LEU A 13 15.04 -7.39 11.11
C LEU A 13 15.43 -6.03 10.53
N CYS A 14 14.43 -5.30 10.03
CA CYS A 14 14.58 -3.93 9.54
C CYS A 14 13.65 -3.00 10.31
N LYS A 15 14.09 -1.77 10.59
CA LYS A 15 13.28 -0.71 11.20
C LYS A 15 13.50 0.59 10.43
N LYS A 16 12.42 1.32 10.13
CA LYS A 16 12.45 2.65 9.55
C LYS A 16 11.42 3.53 10.26
N PHE A 17 11.83 4.73 10.64
CA PHE A 17 10.91 5.73 11.18
C PHE A 17 10.27 6.50 10.03
N LEU A 18 8.96 6.71 10.10
CA LEU A 18 8.20 7.51 9.15
C LEU A 18 8.00 8.91 9.75
N ASN A 19 8.78 9.88 9.29
CA ASN A 19 8.60 11.28 9.67
C ASN A 19 7.43 11.88 8.89
N GLN A 20 6.32 12.20 9.56
CA GLN A 20 5.06 12.66 8.92
C GLN A 20 5.21 13.65 7.74
N PRO A 21 6.03 14.73 7.80
CA PRO A 21 6.10 15.72 6.73
C PRO A 21 6.48 15.13 5.37
N ASP A 22 7.26 14.04 5.35
CA ASP A 22 7.74 13.41 4.12
C ASP A 22 6.63 12.66 3.36
N TYR A 23 5.46 12.47 3.99
CA TYR A 23 4.37 11.63 3.52
C TYR A 23 3.06 12.40 3.29
N ILE A 24 3.03 13.71 3.58
CA ILE A 24 1.84 14.54 3.38
C ILE A 24 1.53 14.64 1.89
N ASN A 25 0.32 14.23 1.52
CA ASN A 25 -0.21 14.21 0.15
C ASN A 25 0.70 13.53 -0.87
N ARG A 26 1.51 12.56 -0.42
CA ARG A 26 2.47 11.84 -1.24
C ARG A 26 2.36 10.34 -1.00
N LEU A 27 2.16 9.58 -2.07
CA LEU A 27 2.19 8.12 -2.00
C LEU A 27 3.64 7.64 -1.97
N SER A 28 4.07 7.20 -0.80
CA SER A 28 5.46 6.81 -0.55
C SER A 28 5.56 5.30 -0.38
N CYS A 29 6.41 4.67 -1.18
CA CYS A 29 6.73 3.25 -1.02
C CYS A 29 7.55 3.07 0.26
N ILE A 30 7.05 2.27 1.21
CA ILE A 30 7.73 1.99 2.48
C ILE A 30 8.31 0.57 2.52
N LEU A 31 7.73 -0.38 1.78
CA LEU A 31 8.27 -1.73 1.59
C LEU A 31 8.24 -2.12 0.10
N SER A 32 9.33 -2.66 -0.43
CA SER A 32 9.37 -3.21 -1.79
C SER A 32 10.36 -4.39 -1.92
N PRO A 33 10.33 -5.16 -3.03
CA PRO A 33 11.28 -6.25 -3.24
C PRO A 33 12.72 -5.79 -3.48
N ASP A 34 12.89 -4.55 -3.92
CA ASP A 34 14.13 -4.00 -4.49
C ASP A 34 14.61 -2.71 -3.82
N GLY A 35 13.91 -2.23 -2.78
CA GLY A 35 14.24 -0.98 -2.09
C GLY A 35 13.86 0.29 -2.85
N LEU A 36 12.83 0.22 -3.71
CA LEU A 36 12.26 1.34 -4.47
C LEU A 36 12.08 2.58 -3.58
N ASP A 37 12.58 3.73 -4.03
CA ASP A 37 12.52 5.01 -3.32
C ASP A 37 13.02 4.98 -1.86
N GLY A 38 13.99 4.10 -1.58
CA GLY A 38 14.54 3.92 -0.24
C GLY A 38 13.61 3.19 0.73
N SER A 39 12.64 2.43 0.21
CA SER A 39 11.81 1.50 0.99
C SER A 39 12.65 0.38 1.61
N LEU A 40 12.11 -0.26 2.65
CA LEU A 40 12.73 -1.45 3.21
C LEU A 40 12.52 -2.64 2.25
N VAL A 41 13.56 -3.45 2.10
CA VAL A 41 13.52 -4.63 1.24
C VAL A 41 12.73 -5.75 1.92
N ILE A 42 11.75 -6.31 1.21
CA ILE A 42 11.01 -7.51 1.60
C ILE A 42 11.21 -8.63 0.57
N GLN A 43 11.09 -9.89 0.98
CA GLN A 43 11.32 -11.05 0.09
C GLN A 43 10.02 -11.56 -0.57
N GLN A 44 9.03 -10.68 -0.73
CA GLN A 44 7.75 -10.98 -1.35
C GLN A 44 7.55 -10.04 -2.54
N ASP A 45 6.86 -10.49 -3.59
CA ASP A 45 6.43 -9.63 -4.70
C ASP A 45 5.22 -8.78 -4.25
N ALA A 46 5.51 -7.83 -3.37
CA ALA A 46 4.56 -6.91 -2.78
C ALA A 46 5.18 -5.52 -2.69
N LEU A 47 4.34 -4.51 -2.88
CA LEU A 47 4.66 -3.12 -2.61
C LEU A 47 3.72 -2.65 -1.49
N VAL A 48 4.27 -1.99 -0.48
CA VAL A 48 3.47 -1.36 0.57
C VAL A 48 3.75 0.12 0.55
N TYR A 49 2.69 0.88 0.39
CA TYR A 49 2.71 2.32 0.37
C TYR A 49 2.03 2.88 1.61
N TYR A 50 2.54 4.01 2.07
CA TYR A 50 1.96 4.83 3.13
C TYR A 50 1.55 6.19 2.55
N TYR A 51 0.41 6.70 3.01
CA TYR A 51 -0.12 7.99 2.60
C TYR A 51 -0.73 8.72 3.79
N LEU A 52 -0.32 9.97 3.98
CA LEU A 52 -0.95 10.89 4.92
C LEU A 52 -1.64 12.00 4.12
N ALA A 53 -2.96 11.98 4.06
CA ALA A 53 -3.76 12.92 3.29
C ALA A 53 -4.22 14.10 4.14
N THR A 54 -4.19 15.30 3.57
CA THR A 54 -5.01 16.42 4.04
C THR A 54 -6.43 16.30 3.49
N SER A 55 -7.40 17.01 4.09
CA SER A 55 -8.76 17.11 3.58
C SER A 55 -8.84 17.60 2.13
N ALA A 56 -9.88 17.16 1.41
CA ALA A 56 -10.17 17.55 0.03
C ALA A 56 -9.02 17.23 -0.96
N ASN A 57 -8.32 16.12 -0.73
CA ASN A 57 -7.25 15.66 -1.58
C ASN A 57 -7.66 14.44 -2.41
N SER A 58 -6.97 14.22 -3.53
CA SER A 58 -7.19 13.06 -4.39
C SER A 58 -5.88 12.35 -4.73
N LEU A 59 -5.99 11.04 -4.92
CA LEU A 59 -4.89 10.19 -5.33
C LEU A 59 -5.40 9.20 -6.37
N THR A 60 -4.68 9.07 -7.47
CA THR A 60 -4.85 7.97 -8.41
C THR A 60 -3.68 7.01 -8.27
N TYR A 61 -3.99 5.75 -7.99
CA TYR A 61 -3.02 4.67 -8.03
C TYR A 61 -3.25 3.81 -9.26
N THR A 62 -2.17 3.55 -10.00
CA THR A 62 -2.19 2.67 -11.18
C THR A 62 -1.39 1.41 -10.87
N ALA A 63 -2.08 0.28 -10.78
CA ALA A 63 -1.44 -1.03 -10.63
C ALA A 63 -0.59 -1.37 -11.86
N LYS A 64 0.54 -2.06 -11.64
CA LYS A 64 1.47 -2.44 -12.73
C LYS A 64 0.80 -3.35 -13.78
N SER A 65 -0.16 -4.18 -13.36
CA SER A 65 -0.97 -5.01 -14.24
C SER A 65 -2.32 -5.34 -13.58
N GLU A 66 -3.26 -5.86 -14.35
CA GLU A 66 -4.60 -6.26 -13.88
C GLU A 66 -4.58 -7.52 -12.99
N ASN A 67 -3.49 -8.29 -13.02
CA ASN A 67 -3.31 -9.52 -12.23
C ASN A 67 -2.74 -9.25 -10.82
N ARG A 68 -2.84 -8.02 -10.34
CA ARG A 68 -2.42 -7.65 -9.00
C ARG A 68 -3.64 -7.40 -8.13
N ARG A 69 -3.54 -7.80 -6.86
CA ARG A 69 -4.56 -7.54 -5.86
C ARG A 69 -4.16 -6.31 -5.07
N ILE A 70 -5.03 -5.32 -5.04
CA ILE A 70 -4.83 -4.12 -4.25
C ILE A 70 -5.64 -4.26 -2.97
N PHE A 71 -5.03 -3.97 -1.83
CA PHE A 71 -5.71 -3.89 -0.56
C PHE A 71 -5.41 -2.55 0.09
N ILE A 72 -6.43 -1.85 0.56
CA ILE A 72 -6.30 -0.55 1.22
C ILE A 72 -6.82 -0.70 2.63
N TYR A 73 -6.04 -0.25 3.62
CA TYR A 73 -6.41 -0.27 5.04
C TYR A 73 -6.38 1.16 5.59
N LEU A 74 -7.51 1.61 6.13
CA LEU A 74 -7.67 2.97 6.65
C LEU A 74 -7.32 3.04 8.13
N ILE A 75 -6.24 3.76 8.47
CA ILE A 75 -5.74 3.93 9.83
C ILE A 75 -6.51 5.04 10.58
N ALA A 76 -6.81 6.14 9.89
CA ALA A 76 -7.53 7.28 10.44
C ALA A 76 -8.25 8.09 9.35
N GLY A 77 -9.29 8.85 9.75
CA GLY A 77 -10.10 9.67 8.85
C GLY A 77 -11.19 8.88 8.13
N ASP A 78 -11.58 9.38 6.96
CA ASP A 78 -12.44 8.71 5.99
C ASP A 78 -11.95 8.93 4.56
N ILE A 79 -12.15 7.94 3.70
CA ILE A 79 -11.80 8.00 2.28
C ILE A 79 -12.94 7.41 1.46
N SER A 80 -13.08 7.88 0.22
CA SER A 80 -13.91 7.25 -0.80
C SER A 80 -13.01 6.64 -1.87
N ILE A 81 -13.25 5.37 -2.19
CA ILE A 81 -12.51 4.60 -3.20
C ILE A 81 -13.51 4.16 -4.25
N ASN A 82 -13.43 4.72 -5.45
CA ASN A 82 -14.46 4.54 -6.49
C ASN A 82 -15.87 4.83 -5.91
N THR A 83 -16.72 3.80 -5.75
CA THR A 83 -18.08 3.90 -5.19
C THR A 83 -18.17 3.55 -3.70
N GLU A 84 -17.08 3.05 -3.09
CA GLU A 84 -17.06 2.57 -1.71
C GLU A 84 -16.54 3.66 -0.76
N LYS A 85 -17.14 3.77 0.42
CA LYS A 85 -16.65 4.66 1.49
C LYS A 85 -16.06 3.81 2.61
N LEU A 86 -14.84 4.15 3.03
CA LEU A 86 -14.15 3.51 4.14
C LEU A 86 -14.10 4.47 5.33
N MET A 87 -14.29 3.90 6.52
CA MET A 87 -14.10 4.53 7.81
C MET A 87 -12.85 3.96 8.50
N LYS A 88 -12.36 4.65 9.53
CA LYS A 88 -11.24 4.18 10.34
C LYS A 88 -11.40 2.70 10.75
N GLY A 89 -10.37 1.90 10.45
CA GLY A 89 -10.32 0.46 10.74
C GLY A 89 -10.82 -0.43 9.61
N ASP A 90 -11.43 0.15 8.56
CA ASP A 90 -11.91 -0.61 7.41
C ASP A 90 -10.77 -1.01 6.48
N GLY A 91 -11.01 -2.10 5.74
CA GLY A 91 -10.18 -2.57 4.66
C GLY A 91 -10.99 -2.80 3.39
N CYS A 92 -10.43 -2.47 2.23
CA CYS A 92 -11.04 -2.71 0.93
C CYS A 92 -10.07 -3.47 0.02
N GLY A 93 -10.51 -4.62 -0.48
CA GLY A 93 -9.80 -5.41 -1.47
C GLY A 93 -10.33 -5.14 -2.88
N LEU A 94 -9.44 -4.87 -3.82
CA LEU A 94 -9.74 -4.56 -5.22
C LEU A 94 -8.97 -5.53 -6.11
N ILE A 95 -9.69 -6.28 -6.94
CA ILE A 95 -9.13 -7.29 -7.84
C ILE A 95 -9.55 -6.93 -9.27
N GLY A 96 -8.62 -6.99 -10.22
CA GLY A 96 -8.88 -6.64 -11.62
C GLY A 96 -8.98 -5.13 -11.90
N TYR A 97 -8.72 -4.27 -10.90
CA TYR A 97 -8.68 -2.81 -11.08
C TYR A 97 -7.27 -2.35 -11.44
N ARG A 98 -7.12 -1.74 -12.61
CA ARG A 98 -5.85 -1.12 -13.00
C ARG A 98 -5.69 0.29 -12.42
N ASN A 99 -6.75 1.08 -12.43
CA ASN A 99 -6.76 2.43 -11.86
C ASN A 99 -7.70 2.46 -10.65
N ILE A 100 -7.21 3.04 -9.57
CA ILE A 100 -7.93 3.19 -8.32
C ILE A 100 -7.88 4.66 -7.95
N GLU A 101 -9.07 5.27 -7.87
CA GLU A 101 -9.21 6.66 -7.46
C GLU A 101 -9.64 6.72 -6.01
N LEU A 102 -8.87 7.48 -5.22
CA LEU A 102 -9.14 7.74 -3.83
C LEU A 102 -9.36 9.24 -3.64
N THR A 103 -10.35 9.59 -2.83
CA THR A 103 -10.61 10.98 -2.41
C THR A 103 -10.81 11.03 -0.91
N THR A 104 -10.40 12.13 -0.30
CA THR A 104 -10.50 12.35 1.14
C THR A 104 -11.42 13.53 1.44
N SER A 105 -12.37 13.35 2.35
CA SER A 105 -13.24 14.45 2.81
C SER A 105 -12.67 15.13 4.06
N THR A 106 -11.90 14.40 4.86
CA THR A 106 -11.12 14.88 6.01
C THR A 106 -9.64 14.57 5.81
N ASP A 107 -8.81 15.00 6.76
CA ASP A 107 -7.48 14.41 6.89
C ASP A 107 -7.61 12.89 7.10
N ALA A 108 -6.74 12.11 6.46
CA ALA A 108 -6.81 10.65 6.48
C ALA A 108 -5.41 10.03 6.44
N GLU A 109 -5.30 8.83 6.97
CA GLU A 109 -4.04 8.06 7.00
C GLU A 109 -4.34 6.63 6.58
N PHE A 110 -3.65 6.11 5.58
CA PHE A 110 -3.91 4.75 5.09
C PHE A 110 -2.65 4.05 4.56
N LEU A 111 -2.76 2.73 4.48
CA LEU A 111 -1.80 1.86 3.79
C LEU A 111 -2.44 1.33 2.50
N LEU A 112 -1.65 1.29 1.44
CA LEU A 112 -2.00 0.62 0.19
C LEU A 112 -1.01 -0.52 -0.04
N PHE A 113 -1.55 -1.72 -0.18
CA PHE A 113 -0.82 -2.94 -0.50
C PHE A 113 -1.08 -3.27 -1.95
N ASP A 114 -0.01 -3.42 -2.73
CA ASP A 114 -0.07 -3.92 -4.09
C ASP A 114 0.61 -5.29 -4.12
N LEU A 115 -0.20 -6.35 -4.30
CA LEU A 115 0.21 -7.73 -4.11
C LEU A 115 0.14 -8.49 -5.43
N LYS A 116 1.12 -9.37 -5.66
CA LYS A 116 1.01 -10.41 -6.69
C LYS A 116 -0.10 -11.40 -6.32
N ASP A 117 -0.86 -11.86 -7.32
CA ASP A 117 -1.87 -12.92 -7.21
C ASP A 117 -1.36 -14.25 -6.63
#